data_AF-X1NSZ7-F1
#
_entry.id   AF-X1NSZ7-F1
#
_cell.length_a   1.000
_cell.length_b   1.000
_cell.length_c   1.000
_cell.angle_alpha   90.00
_cell.angle_beta   90.00
_cell.angle_gamma   90.00
#
_symmetry.space_group_name_H-M   'P 1'
#
loop_
_entity.id
_entity.type
_entity.pdbx_description
1 polymer ?
#
loop_
_entity_poly.entity_id
_entity_poly.type
_entity_poly.pdbx_seq_one_letter_code
_entity_poly.pdbx_strand_id
1 'polypeptide(L)'
;MELINLKVGDVDLKEGWIHVKGGKSGDRDIPISPKLEPYLIAWDNLRPKHSRYFFTTLKGKRINDRYLRDFIKRYGKRIGLNWLHPHSLRHTFATQILKRNDINTPDLQYLLGHKALSSAQIYTHVEPKDLHKKLREDKEKKDEDLKNLIDQLIDQ
;
A
#
# COMPACT_ATOMS: atom_id res chain seq x y z
N MET A 1 14.43 3.42 3.13
CA MET A 1 13.10 3.20 2.52
C MET A 1 12.74 1.73 2.72
N GLU A 2 11.55 1.42 3.21
CA GLU A 2 11.15 0.02 3.53
C GLU A 2 10.86 -0.79 2.26
N LEU A 3 10.27 -0.16 1.24
CA LEU A 3 9.88 -0.78 -0.03
C LEU A 3 11.01 -1.59 -0.71
N ILE A 4 12.22 -1.04 -0.77
CA ILE A 4 13.36 -1.66 -1.47
C ILE A 4 13.96 -2.87 -0.72
N ASN A 5 13.53 -3.09 0.53
CA ASN A 5 14.03 -4.19 1.36
C ASN A 5 13.03 -5.35 1.44
N LEU A 6 11.82 -5.17 0.90
CA LEU A 6 10.77 -6.19 0.89
C LEU A 6 11.24 -7.44 0.14
N LYS A 7 11.18 -8.59 0.80
CA LYS A 7 11.51 -9.88 0.17
C LYS A 7 10.26 -10.49 -0.45
N VAL A 8 10.45 -11.48 -1.32
CA VAL A 8 9.33 -12.18 -1.96
C VAL A 8 8.38 -12.79 -0.93
N GLY A 9 8.91 -13.48 0.09
CA GLY A 9 8.10 -14.07 1.16
C GLY A 9 7.51 -13.06 2.16
N ASP A 10 7.76 -11.76 1.98
CA ASP A 10 7.11 -10.71 2.75
C ASP A 10 5.83 -10.20 2.05
N VAL A 11 5.50 -10.71 0.85
CA VAL A 11 4.31 -10.32 0.09
C VAL A 11 3.43 -11.54 -0.14
N ASP A 12 2.29 -11.59 0.54
CA ASP A 12 1.26 -12.59 0.33
C ASP A 12 0.18 -12.01 -0.58
N LEU A 13 0.30 -12.27 -1.88
CA LEU A 13 -0.69 -11.83 -2.87
C LEU A 13 -1.98 -12.65 -2.82
N LYS A 14 -1.97 -13.83 -2.21
CA LYS A 14 -3.15 -14.69 -2.10
C LYS A 14 -4.07 -14.17 -1.01
N GLU A 15 -3.48 -13.95 0.17
CA GLU A 15 -4.22 -13.45 1.33
C GLU A 15 -4.31 -11.93 1.36
N GLY A 16 -3.51 -11.21 0.56
CA GLY A 16 -3.58 -9.75 0.41
C GLY A 16 -2.79 -8.99 1.46
N TRP A 17 -1.59 -9.47 1.83
CA TRP A 17 -0.75 -8.89 2.89
C TRP A 17 0.65 -8.53 2.45
N ILE A 18 1.20 -7.48 3.07
CA ILE A 18 2.61 -7.10 3.01
C ILE A 18 3.15 -7.07 4.45
N HIS A 19 4.14 -7.92 4.72
CA HIS A 19 4.82 -8.05 6.01
C HIS A 19 6.08 -7.19 6.04
N VAL A 20 5.99 -5.97 6.59
CA VAL A 20 7.16 -5.09 6.70
C VAL A 20 7.98 -5.48 7.92
N LYS A 21 9.14 -6.09 7.69
CA LYS A 21 10.10 -6.48 8.74
C LYS A 21 11.26 -5.49 8.87
N GLY A 22 11.69 -5.21 10.10
CA GLY A 22 12.80 -4.29 10.40
C GLY A 22 12.49 -2.84 10.00
N GLY A 23 11.21 -2.46 10.00
CA GLY A 23 10.79 -1.09 9.78
C GLY A 23 11.32 -0.14 10.85
N LYS A 24 11.37 1.17 10.55
CA LYS A 24 11.88 2.19 11.51
C LYS A 24 11.12 2.15 12.85
N SER A 25 9.90 1.63 12.82
CA SER A 25 8.94 1.61 13.93
C SER A 25 8.56 0.19 14.35
N GLY A 26 9.32 -0.82 13.93
CA GLY A 26 9.03 -2.23 14.18
C GLY A 26 8.38 -2.93 13.01
N ASP A 27 8.06 -4.20 13.23
CA ASP A 27 7.42 -5.08 12.27
C ASP A 27 5.91 -4.79 12.21
N ARG A 28 5.32 -4.86 11.02
CA ARG A 28 3.89 -4.63 10.83
C ARG A 28 3.35 -5.27 9.56
N ASP A 29 2.05 -5.56 9.60
CA ASP A 29 1.33 -6.13 8.46
C ASP A 29 0.47 -5.04 7.81
N ILE A 30 0.64 -4.88 6.50
CA ILE A 30 -0.07 -3.89 5.70
C ILE A 30 -0.99 -4.63 4.74
N PRO A 31 -2.31 -4.46 4.82
CA PRO A 31 -3.22 -5.05 3.85
C PRO A 31 -3.05 -4.40 2.48
N ILE A 32 -3.08 -5.22 1.44
CA ILE A 32 -3.00 -4.79 0.06
C ILE A 32 -4.37 -4.26 -0.35
N SER A 33 -4.42 -3.01 -0.82
CA SER A 33 -5.64 -2.47 -1.40
C SER A 33 -6.02 -3.27 -2.65
N PRO A 34 -7.31 -3.61 -2.86
CA PRO A 34 -7.73 -4.32 -4.06
C PRO A 34 -7.45 -3.57 -5.37
N LYS A 35 -7.30 -2.24 -5.31
CA LYS A 35 -6.87 -1.43 -6.46
C LYS A 35 -5.39 -1.63 -6.82
N LEU A 36 -4.55 -2.01 -5.85
CA LEU A 36 -3.12 -2.23 -6.02
C LEU A 36 -2.80 -3.67 -6.42
N GLU A 37 -3.63 -4.62 -6.00
CA GLU A 37 -3.46 -6.06 -6.19
C GLU A 37 -3.17 -6.47 -7.66
N PRO A 38 -3.93 -6.02 -8.69
CA PRO A 38 -3.63 -6.38 -10.08
C PRO A 38 -2.23 -5.97 -10.54
N TYR A 39 -1.75 -4.82 -10.08
CA TYR A 39 -0.41 -4.32 -10.42
C TYR A 39 0.69 -5.13 -9.75
N LEU A 40 0.48 -5.57 -8.51
CA LEU A 40 1.45 -6.42 -7.80
C LEU A 40 1.50 -7.83 -8.39
N ILE A 41 0.36 -8.39 -8.81
CA ILE A 41 0.29 -9.68 -9.51
C ILE A 41 1.01 -9.58 -10.86
N ALA A 42 0.70 -8.55 -11.65
CA ALA A 42 1.37 -8.31 -12.93
C ALA A 42 2.89 -8.16 -12.76
N TRP A 43 3.32 -7.42 -11.74
CA TRP A 43 4.74 -7.30 -11.42
C TRP A 43 5.36 -8.63 -10.97
N ASP A 44 4.69 -9.41 -10.11
CA ASP A 44 5.22 -10.71 -9.69
C ASP A 44 5.44 -11.64 -10.89
N ASN A 45 4.53 -11.63 -11.87
CA ASN A 45 4.68 -12.40 -13.10
C ASN A 45 5.88 -11.98 -13.96
N LEU A 46 6.22 -10.68 -13.97
CA LEU A 46 7.29 -10.13 -14.81
C LEU A 46 8.67 -10.09 -14.13
N ARG A 47 8.72 -10.02 -12.80
CA ARG A 47 9.99 -9.83 -12.08
C ARG A 47 10.91 -11.05 -12.24
N PRO A 48 12.24 -10.87 -12.15
CA PRO A 48 13.17 -11.98 -12.13
C PRO A 48 12.95 -12.90 -10.93
N LYS A 49 12.56 -14.16 -11.19
CA LYS A 49 12.13 -15.12 -10.16
C LYS A 49 13.27 -15.55 -9.23
N HIS A 50 14.52 -15.49 -9.68
CA HIS A 50 15.71 -15.77 -8.86
C HIS A 50 16.04 -14.68 -7.85
N SER A 51 15.34 -13.54 -7.88
CA SER A 51 15.61 -12.48 -6.91
C SER A 51 15.03 -12.77 -5.54
N ARG A 52 15.81 -12.42 -4.51
CA ARG A 52 15.37 -12.39 -3.11
C ARG A 52 14.36 -11.26 -2.83
N TYR A 53 14.46 -10.14 -3.53
CA TYR A 53 13.64 -8.95 -3.27
C TYR A 53 12.37 -8.99 -4.11
N PHE A 54 11.27 -8.46 -3.58
CA PHE A 54 10.03 -8.36 -4.34
C PHE A 54 10.14 -7.29 -5.43
N PHE A 55 10.60 -6.08 -5.06
CA PHE A 55 10.90 -5.00 -6.00
C PHE A 55 12.38 -5.01 -6.39
N THR A 56 12.66 -5.21 -7.68
CA THR A 56 14.01 -5.48 -8.18
C THR A 56 14.29 -4.77 -9.49
N THR A 57 15.58 -4.64 -9.79
CA THR A 57 16.03 -4.37 -11.15
C THR A 57 15.75 -5.57 -12.06
N LEU A 58 15.75 -5.36 -13.38
CA LEU A 58 15.61 -6.44 -14.37
C LEU A 58 16.69 -7.53 -14.25
N LYS A 59 17.82 -7.24 -13.60
CA LYS A 59 18.88 -8.22 -13.31
C LYS A 59 18.64 -9.00 -12.00
N GLY A 60 17.52 -8.77 -11.32
CA GLY A 60 17.18 -9.39 -10.03
C GLY A 60 17.93 -8.79 -8.83
N LYS A 61 18.66 -7.68 -8.99
CA LYS A 61 19.35 -6.99 -7.88
C LYS A 61 18.40 -6.03 -7.16
N ARG A 62 18.71 -5.74 -5.89
CA ARG A 62 18.02 -4.73 -5.08
C ARG A 62 18.03 -3.37 -5.77
N ILE A 63 16.90 -2.67 -5.74
CA ILE A 63 16.80 -1.29 -6.23
C ILE A 63 17.62 -0.36 -5.32
N ASN A 64 18.38 0.55 -5.91
CA ASN A 64 19.11 1.57 -5.16
C ASN A 64 18.13 2.64 -4.62
N ASP A 65 18.27 3.04 -3.36
CA ASP A 65 17.39 4.02 -2.71
C ASP A 65 17.40 5.39 -3.41
N ARG A 66 18.59 5.86 -3.81
CA ARG A 66 18.76 7.12 -4.54
C ARG A 66 18.07 7.04 -5.90
N TYR A 67 18.29 5.94 -6.63
CA TYR A 67 17.65 5.72 -7.92
C TYR A 67 16.11 5.75 -7.82
N LEU A 68 15.53 5.09 -6.81
CA LEU A 68 14.07 5.09 -6.63
C LEU A 68 13.52 6.50 -6.33
N ARG A 69 14.23 7.29 -5.50
CA ARG A 69 13.85 8.68 -5.23
C ARG A 69 13.91 9.53 -6.49
N ASP A 70 14.98 9.39 -7.28
CA ASP A 70 15.16 10.14 -8.52
C ASP A 70 14.17 9.70 -9.59
N PHE A 71 13.81 8.41 -9.63
CA PHE A 71 12.71 7.90 -10.44
C PHE A 71 11.39 8.60 -10.11
N ILE A 72 10.97 8.62 -8.84
CA ILE A 72 9.71 9.27 -8.44
C ILE A 72 9.73 10.77 -8.76
N LYS A 73 10.83 11.47 -8.48
CA LYS A 73 10.98 12.89 -8.80
C LYS A 73 10.87 13.17 -10.30
N ARG A 74 11.51 12.36 -11.15
CA ARG A 74 11.44 12.50 -12.61
C ARG A 74 10.02 12.35 -13.13
N TYR A 75 9.27 11.37 -12.63
CA TYR A 75 7.86 11.21 -12.99
C TYR A 75 7.01 12.36 -12.48
N GLY A 76 7.23 12.81 -11.24
CA GLY A 76 6.59 14.01 -10.70
C GLY A 76 6.78 15.22 -11.62
N LYS A 77 8.02 15.50 -12.04
CA LYS A 77 8.32 16.60 -12.97
C LYS A 77 7.57 16.49 -14.30
N ARG A 78 7.41 15.28 -14.85
CA ARG A 78 6.69 15.05 -16.12
C ARG A 78 5.20 15.41 -16.04
N ILE A 79 4.60 15.28 -14.86
CA ILE A 79 3.19 15.59 -14.61
C ILE A 79 3.00 16.93 -13.87
N GLY A 80 4.04 17.78 -13.81
CA GLY A 80 4.00 19.08 -13.13
C GLY A 80 4.06 19.04 -11.60
N LEU A 81 4.24 17.86 -10.99
CA LEU A 81 4.35 17.66 -9.54
C LEU A 81 5.82 17.63 -9.09
N ASN A 82 6.50 18.78 -9.13
CA ASN A 82 7.93 18.89 -8.80
C ASN A 82 8.29 18.55 -7.35
N TRP A 83 7.31 18.57 -6.44
CA TRP A 83 7.47 18.22 -5.02
C TRP A 83 7.37 16.71 -4.75
N LEU A 84 7.07 15.89 -5.77
CA LEU A 84 6.81 14.46 -5.60
C LEU A 84 8.08 13.70 -5.17
N HIS A 85 8.00 13.01 -4.04
CA HIS A 85 9.02 12.12 -3.51
C HIS A 85 8.38 11.09 -2.56
N PRO A 86 9.07 10.03 -2.12
CA PRO A 86 8.45 8.96 -1.32
C PRO A 86 7.72 9.43 -0.05
N HIS A 87 8.27 10.43 0.65
CA HIS A 87 7.67 10.94 1.88
C HIS A 87 6.42 11.79 1.59
N SER A 88 6.44 12.62 0.53
CA SER A 88 5.22 13.28 0.04
C SER A 88 4.12 12.29 -0.36
N LEU A 89 4.44 11.20 -1.05
CA LEU A 89 3.45 10.16 -1.37
C LEU A 89 2.83 9.55 -0.11
N ARG A 90 3.66 9.25 0.90
CA ARG A 90 3.20 8.75 2.20
C ARG A 90 2.29 9.77 2.91
N HIS A 91 2.66 11.05 2.89
CA HIS A 91 1.83 12.11 3.46
C HIS A 91 0.50 12.28 2.74
N THR A 92 0.52 12.30 1.39
CA THR A 92 -0.71 12.39 0.60
C THR A 92 -1.62 11.19 0.87
N PHE A 93 -1.08 9.98 0.98
CA PHE A 93 -1.84 8.79 1.37
C PHE A 93 -2.50 8.98 2.74
N ALA A 94 -1.75 9.43 3.74
CA ALA A 94 -2.26 9.69 5.08
C ALA A 94 -3.39 10.72 5.09
N THR A 95 -3.19 11.85 4.43
CA THR A 95 -4.19 12.92 4.36
C THR A 95 -5.43 12.49 3.58
N GLN A 96 -5.28 11.75 2.48
CA GLN A 96 -6.41 11.26 1.68
C GLN A 96 -7.29 10.30 2.48
N ILE A 97 -6.67 9.41 3.25
CA ILE A 97 -7.38 8.50 4.13
C ILE A 97 -8.13 9.24 5.23
N LEU A 98 -7.47 10.19 5.93
CA LEU A 98 -8.12 10.99 6.97
C LEU A 98 -9.32 11.77 6.40
N LYS A 99 -9.19 12.33 5.20
CA LYS A 99 -10.25 13.11 4.57
C LYS A 99 -11.48 12.30 4.19
N ARG A 100 -11.30 11.02 3.88
CA ARG A 100 -12.42 10.13 3.52
C ARG A 100 -13.12 9.53 4.72
N ASN A 101 -12.59 9.72 5.94
CA ASN A 101 -13.03 9.05 7.15
C ASN A 101 -13.06 7.51 7.02
N ASP A 102 -12.26 6.95 6.09
CA ASP A 102 -12.26 5.52 5.77
C ASP A 102 -11.76 4.67 6.95
N ILE A 103 -10.85 5.23 7.75
CA ILE A 103 -10.24 4.57 8.92
C ILE A 103 -9.96 5.57 10.04
N ASN A 104 -9.90 5.06 11.27
CA ASN A 104 -9.63 5.90 12.43
C ASN A 104 -8.14 6.29 12.45
N THR A 105 -7.83 7.45 13.05
CA THR A 105 -6.46 7.96 13.18
C THR A 105 -5.44 6.94 13.74
N PRO A 106 -5.78 6.06 14.70
CA PRO A 106 -4.88 4.99 15.16
C PRO A 106 -4.51 3.97 14.07
N ASP A 107 -5.48 3.53 13.26
CA ASP A 107 -5.27 2.59 12.14
C ASP A 107 -4.28 3.18 11.13
N LEU A 108 -4.43 4.47 10.85
CA LEU A 108 -3.55 5.18 9.96
C LEU A 108 -2.13 5.31 10.52
N GLN A 109 -1.98 5.57 11.82
CA GLN A 109 -0.67 5.67 12.47
C GLN A 109 0.08 4.33 12.46
N TYR A 110 -0.64 3.22 12.66
CA TYR A 110 -0.10 1.86 12.53
C TYR A 110 0.42 1.60 11.10
N LEU A 111 -0.39 1.86 10.07
CA LEU A 111 -0.03 1.69 8.66
C LEU A 111 1.25 2.46 8.27
N LEU A 112 1.34 3.71 8.73
CA LEU A 112 2.42 4.61 8.40
C LEU A 112 3.71 4.32 9.18
N GLY A 113 3.61 3.55 10.28
CA GLY A 113 4.71 3.26 11.18
C GLY A 113 5.29 4.54 11.80
N HIS A 114 4.48 5.39 12.42
CA HIS A 114 5.00 6.53 13.20
C HIS A 114 5.36 6.08 14.62
N LYS A 115 6.67 6.06 14.94
CA LYS A 115 7.17 5.80 16.30
C LYS A 115 7.05 7.08 17.14
N ALA A 116 5.89 7.30 17.76
CA ALA A 116 5.70 8.20 18.90
C ALA A 116 4.34 7.92 19.56
N LEU A 117 4.24 6.83 20.33
CA LEU A 117 3.34 6.81 21.48
C LEU A 117 4.15 7.29 22.68
N SER A 118 4.34 8.61 22.82
CA SER A 118 4.63 9.12 24.14
C SER A 118 3.29 9.24 24.87
N SER A 119 3.16 8.42 25.91
CA SER A 119 2.24 8.58 27.04
C SER A 119 0.74 8.60 26.73
N ALA A 120 0.10 7.47 27.07
CA ALA A 120 -1.23 7.39 27.66
C ALA A 120 -2.32 8.24 27.01
N GLN A 121 -3.03 7.69 26.03
CA GLN A 121 -4.45 7.98 25.84
C GLN A 121 -5.10 6.91 24.94
N ILE A 122 -5.84 6.02 25.62
CA ILE A 122 -6.99 5.27 25.12
C ILE A 122 -6.70 4.29 23.96
N TYR A 123 -6.26 3.10 24.33
CA TYR A 123 -6.23 1.90 23.50
C TYR A 123 -7.66 1.45 23.17
N THR A 124 -8.18 1.81 22.00
CA THR A 124 -9.22 1.00 21.34
C THR A 124 -8.49 0.00 20.46
N HIS A 125 -8.76 -1.29 20.63
CA HIS A 125 -8.09 -2.40 19.96
C HIS A 125 -8.04 -2.17 18.43
N VAL A 126 -6.84 -2.08 17.87
CA VAL A 126 -6.62 -2.02 16.42
C VAL A 126 -6.10 -3.38 15.98
N GLU A 127 -6.95 -4.21 15.36
CA GLU A 127 -6.49 -5.44 14.72
C GLU A 127 -6.32 -5.20 13.20
N PRO A 128 -5.14 -5.49 12.61
CA PRO A 128 -4.93 -5.40 11.16
C PRO A 128 -6.01 -6.10 10.34
N LYS A 129 -6.60 -7.18 10.88
CA LYS A 129 -7.71 -7.93 10.27
C LYS A 129 -8.94 -7.06 9.99
N ASP A 130 -9.27 -6.12 10.86
CA ASP A 130 -10.43 -5.23 10.68
C ASP A 130 -10.22 -4.28 9.50
N LEU A 131 -8.99 -3.76 9.37
CA LEU A 131 -8.61 -2.91 8.26
C LEU A 131 -8.64 -3.68 6.92
N HIS A 132 -8.13 -4.90 6.91
CA HIS A 132 -8.15 -5.77 5.75
C HIS A 132 -9.58 -6.10 5.31
N LYS A 133 -10.47 -6.40 6.26
CA LYS A 133 -11.90 -6.63 6.00
C LYS A 133 -12.56 -5.40 5.37
N LYS A 134 -12.39 -4.21 5.97
CA LYS A 134 -12.93 -2.96 5.42
C LYS A 134 -12.48 -2.71 3.98
N LEU A 135 -11.19 -2.89 3.67
CA LEU A 135 -10.67 -2.68 2.31
C LEU A 135 -11.24 -3.64 1.28
N ARG A 136 -11.62 -4.87 1.67
CA ARG A 136 -12.24 -5.87 0.79
C ARG A 136 -13.74 -5.63 0.62
N GLU A 137 -14.46 -5.29 1.71
CA GLU A 137 -15.88 -4.92 1.66
C GLU A 137 -16.12 -3.70 0.74
N ASP A 138 -15.20 -2.73 0.76
CA ASP A 138 -15.24 -1.54 -0.09
C ASP A 138 -15.10 -1.81 -1.60
N LYS A 139 -14.56 -2.98 -1.96
CA LYS A 139 -14.43 -3.47 -3.34
C LYS A 139 -15.70 -4.21 -3.76
N GLU A 140 -16.18 -5.13 -2.92
CA GLU A 140 -17.39 -5.92 -3.16
C GLU A 140 -18.59 -5.01 -3.39
N LYS A 141 -18.75 -3.98 -2.55
CA LYS A 141 -19.85 -3.01 -2.67
C LYS A 141 -19.80 -2.22 -3.98
N LYS A 142 -18.61 -1.82 -4.44
CA LYS A 142 -18.43 -1.09 -5.72
C LYS A 142 -18.65 -1.97 -6.95
N ASP A 143 -18.25 -3.24 -6.86
CA ASP A 143 -18.48 -4.23 -7.93
C ASP A 143 -19.97 -4.59 -8.02
N GLU A 144 -20.67 -4.64 -6.89
CA GLU A 144 -22.13 -4.84 -6.80
C GLU A 144 -22.91 -3.62 -7.29
N ASP A 145 -22.53 -2.40 -6.89
CA ASP A 145 -23.12 -1.15 -7.40
C ASP A 145 -22.97 -1.04 -8.93
N LEU A 146 -21.80 -1.42 -9.47
CA LEU A 146 -21.55 -1.41 -10.91
C LEU A 146 -22.37 -2.48 -11.64
N LYS A 147 -22.51 -3.68 -11.07
CA LYS A 147 -23.39 -4.74 -11.60
C LYS A 147 -24.84 -4.29 -11.63
N ASN A 148 -25.35 -3.76 -10.51
CA ASN A 148 -26.72 -3.28 -10.42
C ASN A 148 -27.02 -2.17 -11.43
N LEU A 149 -26.06 -1.27 -11.67
CA LEU A 149 -26.18 -0.23 -12.69
C LEU A 149 -26.20 -0.82 -14.11
N ILE A 150 -25.37 -1.83 -14.40
CA ILE A 150 -25.34 -2.52 -15.69
C ILE A 150 -26.64 -3.29 -15.91
N ASP A 151 -27.14 -4.01 -14.91
CA ASP A 151 -28.39 -4.77 -14.99
C ASP A 151 -29.59 -3.84 -15.23
N GLN A 152 -29.62 -2.66 -14.59
CA GLN A 152 -30.63 -1.61 -14.85
C GLN A 152 -30.58 -1.03 -16.28
N LEU A 153 -29.43 -1.07 -16.94
CA LEU A 153 -29.26 -0.56 -18.31
C LEU A 153 -29.52 -1.63 -19.39
N ILE A 154 -29.50 -2.91 -19.02
CA ILE A 154 -29.74 -4.05 -19.94
C ILE A 154 -31.23 -4.43 -19.97
N ASP A 155 -32.00 -4.10 -18.93
CA ASP A 155 -33.44 -4.32 -18.84
C ASP A 155 -34.32 -3.17 -19.43
N GLN A 156 -33.77 -2.32 -20.31
CA GLN A 156 -34.52 -1.30 -21.10
C GLN A 156 -34.50 -1.57 -22.61
#